data_AF-A0A1Z9DTV8-F1
#
_entry.id   AF-A0A1Z9DTV8-F1
#
_cell.length_a   1.000
_cell.length_b   1.000
_cell.length_c   1.000
_cell.angle_alpha   90.00
_cell.angle_beta   90.00
_cell.angle_gamma   90.00
#
_symmetry.space_group_name_H-M   'P 1'
#
loop_
_entity.id
_entity.type
_entity.pdbx_description
1 polymer ?
#
loop_
_entity_poly.entity_id
_entity_poly.type
_entity_poly.pdbx_seq_one_letter_code
_entity_poly.pdbx_strand_id
1 'polypeptide(L)' 'MIKRHTHLLNEFSRKKSEAKLIQQLQRSVKAVDANANGTSGYTIKEGKNAGKVLNHIRKNPNKL' A
#
# COMPACT_ATOMS: atom_id res chain seq x y z
N MET A 1 -45.51 23.98 2.06
CA MET A 1 -44.22 24.41 1.49
C MET A 1 -43.09 23.92 2.41
N ILE A 2 -42.66 22.66 2.27
CA ILE A 2 -41.70 21.93 3.16
C ILE A 2 -40.52 21.35 2.33
N LYS A 3 -40.28 21.88 1.12
CA LYS A 3 -39.37 21.24 0.14
C LYS A 3 -37.87 21.53 0.37
N ARG A 4 -37.51 22.66 0.99
CA ARG A 4 -36.10 23.05 1.16
C ARG A 4 -35.39 22.32 2.30
N HIS A 5 -36.03 22.22 3.47
CA HIS A 5 -35.42 21.55 4.62
C HIS A 5 -35.25 20.04 4.38
N THR A 6 -36.26 19.40 3.80
CA THR A 6 -36.20 17.98 3.43
C THR A 6 -35.11 17.70 2.41
N HIS A 7 -34.94 18.58 1.41
CA HIS A 7 -33.86 18.49 0.45
C HIS A 7 -32.47 18.59 1.11
N LEU A 8 -32.25 19.59 1.99
CA LEU A 8 -30.98 19.74 2.71
C LEU A 8 -30.65 18.53 3.59
N LEU A 9 -31.63 17.98 4.31
CA LEU A 9 -31.43 16.80 5.15
C LEU A 9 -31.10 15.54 4.31
N ASN A 10 -31.75 15.40 3.15
CA ASN A 10 -31.48 14.31 2.22
C ASN A 10 -30.08 14.41 1.61
N GLU A 11 -29.66 15.62 1.20
CA GLU A 11 -28.30 15.84 0.70
C GLU A 11 -27.24 15.55 1.76
N PHE A 12 -27.45 16.04 2.99
CA PHE A 12 -26.53 15.77 4.10
C PHE A 12 -26.40 14.27 4.37
N SER A 13 -27.53 13.55 4.40
CA SER A 13 -27.56 12.11 4.63
C SER A 13 -26.81 11.36 3.51
N ARG A 14 -27.00 11.76 2.24
CA ARG A 14 -26.27 11.19 1.09
C ARG A 14 -24.76 11.42 1.21
N LYS A 15 -24.33 12.66 1.44
CA LYS A 15 -22.91 13.01 1.60
C LYS A 15 -22.25 12.22 2.75
N LYS A 16 -22.97 12.01 3.85
CA LYS A 16 -22.48 11.21 4.97
C LYS A 16 -22.30 9.72 4.59
N SER A 17 -23.24 9.15 3.83
CA SER A 17 -23.11 7.77 3.35
C SER A 17 -21.96 7.62 2.35
N GLU A 18 -21.79 8.57 1.43
CA GLU A 18 -20.69 8.58 0.46
C GLU A 18 -19.33 8.68 1.16
N ALA A 19 -19.17 9.59 2.12
CA ALA A 19 -17.93 9.72 2.89
C ALA A 19 -17.58 8.43 3.65
N LYS A 20 -18.58 7.76 4.23
CA LYS A 20 -18.39 6.47 4.91
C LYS A 20 -17.95 5.37 3.93
N LEU A 21 -18.57 5.31 2.76
CA LEU A 21 -18.21 4.35 1.71
C LEU A 21 -16.77 4.57 1.22
N ILE A 22 -16.39 5.83 0.95
CA ILE A 22 -15.03 6.17 0.53
C ILE A 22 -14.00 5.76 1.59
N GLN A 23 -14.28 6.03 2.86
CA GLN A 23 -13.39 5.63 3.96
C GLN A 23 -13.26 4.10 4.05
N GLN A 24 -14.34 3.35 3.86
CA GLN A 24 -14.30 1.88 3.83
C GLN A 24 -13.49 1.38 2.64
N LEU A 25 -13.69 1.95 1.45
CA LEU A 25 -12.92 1.61 0.25
C LEU A 25 -11.43 1.86 0.48
N GLN A 26 -11.04 3.04 0.97
CA GLN A 26 -9.64 3.36 1.28
C GLN A 26 -9.01 2.39 2.27
N ARG A 27 -9.74 1.95 3.30
CA ARG A 27 -9.26 0.92 4.25
C ARG A 27 -9.16 -0.47 3.63
N SER A 28 -10.03 -0.78 2.66
CA SER A 28 -10.05 -2.07 1.97
C SER A 28 -8.98 -2.20 0.88
N VAL A 29 -8.44 -1.08 0.40
CA VAL A 29 -7.29 -1.07 -0.51
C VAL A 29 -6.11 -1.65 0.26
N LYS A 30 -5.82 -2.93 0.00
CA LYS A 30 -4.58 -3.56 0.43
C LYS A 30 -3.45 -2.81 -0.24
N ALA A 31 -2.55 -2.23 0.56
CA ALA A 31 -1.29 -1.72 0.04
C ALA A 31 -0.64 -2.85 -0.79
N VAL A 32 -0.25 -2.55 -2.02
CA VAL A 32 0.60 -3.46 -2.79
C VAL A 32 1.82 -3.69 -1.93
N ASP A 33 2.11 -4.94 -1.62
CA ASP A 33 3.28 -5.31 -0.85
C ASP A 33 4.49 -4.79 -1.64
N ALA A 34 5.10 -3.71 -1.18
CA ALA A 34 6.20 -3.04 -1.89
C ALA A 34 7.41 -3.97 -2.08
N ASN A 35 7.41 -5.12 -1.40
CA ASN A 35 8.37 -6.21 -1.52
C ASN A 35 7.79 -7.49 -2.14
N ALA A 36 6.75 -7.40 -2.98
CA ALA A 36 6.21 -8.52 -3.74
C ALA A 36 7.19 -9.03 -4.83
N ASN A 37 8.27 -9.70 -4.41
CA ASN A 37 9.34 -10.32 -5.21
C ASN A 37 10.59 -9.47 -5.52
N GLY A 38 10.91 -8.47 -4.71
CA GLY A 38 12.25 -7.87 -4.71
C GLY A 38 13.07 -8.45 -3.57
N THR A 39 13.89 -9.48 -3.79
CA THR A 39 14.73 -10.08 -2.74
C THR A 39 15.43 -8.98 -1.93
N SER A 40 15.06 -8.84 -0.65
CA SER A 40 15.93 -8.18 0.33
C SER A 40 17.24 -8.95 0.25
N GLY A 41 18.29 -8.32 -0.30
CA GLY A 41 19.56 -8.99 -0.55
C GLY A 41 19.98 -9.74 0.70
N TYR A 42 20.39 -11.01 0.55
CA TYR A 42 20.70 -11.89 1.67
C TYR A 42 21.61 -11.16 2.67
N THR A 43 21.08 -10.83 3.84
CA THR A 43 21.89 -10.26 4.92
C THR A 43 22.73 -11.38 5.51
N ILE A 44 24.04 -11.21 5.50
CA ILE A 44 24.97 -12.15 6.12
C ILE A 44 24.70 -12.12 7.63
N LYS A 45 24.29 -13.26 8.20
CA LYS A 45 23.92 -13.35 9.63
C LYS A 45 25.14 -13.48 10.55
N GLU A 46 26.20 -14.16 10.10
CA GLU A 46 27.35 -14.52 10.94
C GLU A 46 28.70 -14.23 10.26
N GLY A 47 29.73 -13.92 11.04
CA GLY A 47 31.12 -13.72 10.60
C GLY A 47 31.56 -12.26 10.41
N LYS A 48 32.79 -12.03 9.90
CA LYS A 48 33.43 -10.70 9.78
C LYS A 48 32.64 -9.68 8.93
N ASN A 49 31.71 -10.15 8.11
CA ASN A 49 30.84 -9.33 7.26
C ASN A 49 29.36 -9.42 7.65
N ALA A 50 29.05 -9.87 8.87
CA ALA A 50 27.68 -9.87 9.40
C ALA A 50 27.07 -8.47 9.36
N GLY A 51 25.81 -8.38 8.96
CA GLY A 51 25.08 -7.11 8.79
C GLY A 51 25.29 -6.41 7.44
N LYS A 52 26.17 -6.90 6.57
CA LYS A 52 26.29 -6.40 5.19
C LYS A 52 25.30 -7.12 4.27
N VAL A 53 24.63 -6.35 3.42
CA VAL A 53 23.78 -6.87 2.34
C VAL A 53 24.67 -7.40 1.23
N LEU A 54 24.54 -8.69 0.87
CA LEU A 54 25.21 -9.23 -0.31
C LEU A 54 24.57 -8.56 -1.54
N ASN A 55 25.33 -7.73 -2.26
CA ASN A 55 24.88 -7.03 -3.46
C ASN A 55 24.15 -7.99 -4.42
N HIS A 56 23.19 -7.45 -5.19
CA HIS A 56 22.49 -8.21 -6.23
C HIS A 56 23.49 -9.05 -7.05
N ILE A 57 23.25 -10.36 -7.12
CA ILE A 57 24.06 -11.27 -7.94
C ILE A 57 23.80 -10.90 -9.40
N ARG A 58 24.57 -9.96 -9.93
CA ARG A 58 24.57 -9.66 -11.36
C ARG A 58 25.42 -10.75 -12.02
N LYS A 59 24.78 -11.67 -12.76
CA LYS A 59 25.52 -12.56 -13.66
C LYS A 59 26.23 -11.69 -14.69
N ASN A 60 27.55 -11.63 -14.62
CA ASN A 60 28.35 -11.04 -15.69
C ASN A 60 28.26 -11.98 -16.90
N PRO A 61 27.81 -11.51 -18.08
CA PRO A 61 27.69 -12.37 -19.26
C PRO A 61 29.04 -12.85 -19.81
N ASN A 62 30.17 -12.30 -19.32
CA ASN A 62 31.52 -12.62 -19.82
C ASN A 62 32.31 -13.63 -18.96
N LYS A 63 31.65 -14.42 -18.09
CA LYS A 63 32.25 -15.62 -17.50
C LYS A 63 31.22 -16.75 -17.53
N LEU A 64 31.25 -17.51 -18.63
CA LEU A 64 30.83 -18.91 -18.69
C LEU A 64 32.04 -19.77 -18.33
#